data_AF-A1AXC0-F1
#
_entry.id   AF-A1AXC0-F1
#
_cell.length_a   1.000
_cell.length_b   1.000
_cell.length_c   1.000
_cell.angle_alpha   90.00
_cell.angle_beta   90.00
_cell.angle_gamma   90.00
#
_symmetry.space_group_name_H-M   'P 1'
#
loop_
_entity.id
_entity.type
_entity.pdbx_description
1 polymer ?
#
loop_
_entity_poly.entity_id
_entity_poly.type
_entity_poly.pdbx_seq_one_letter_code
_entity_poly.pdbx_strand_id
1 'polypeptide(L)'
;MNHLLVVFLSLLIGNVFAHTNEHDNLGEQANSIKASGKVFHESISIIRKMHPEFLRHKRDKTLRQGVRTNEYSLKGCVSCHANKNKTINQYYSVNKKDQFCSDCHEQVGVSLDCFSCHRTKPKEGSL
;
A
#
# COMPACT_ATOMS: atom_id res chain seq x y z
N MET A 1 -38.04 -18.94 -34.80
CA MET A 1 -36.60 -19.26 -34.98
C MET A 1 -35.68 -18.03 -34.88
N ASN A 2 -36.14 -16.79 -35.08
CA ASN A 2 -35.26 -15.60 -35.02
C ASN A 2 -35.05 -15.01 -33.61
N HIS A 3 -35.90 -15.34 -32.62
CA HIS A 3 -35.73 -14.80 -31.26
C HIS A 3 -34.67 -15.55 -30.43
N LEU A 4 -34.51 -16.87 -30.63
CA LEU A 4 -33.44 -17.64 -29.98
C LEU A 4 -32.05 -17.21 -30.47
N LEU A 5 -31.94 -16.79 -31.73
CA LEU A 5 -30.68 -16.36 -32.34
C LEU A 5 -30.22 -14.99 -31.79
N VAL A 6 -31.16 -14.10 -31.45
CA VAL A 6 -30.88 -12.79 -30.85
C VAL A 6 -30.42 -12.92 -29.39
N VAL A 7 -31.01 -13.84 -28.61
CA VAL A 7 -30.60 -14.09 -27.23
C VAL A 7 -29.19 -14.70 -27.16
N PHE A 8 -28.84 -15.58 -28.10
CA PHE A 8 -27.49 -16.14 -28.21
C PHE A 8 -26.45 -15.09 -28.63
N LEU A 9 -26.81 -14.13 -29.48
CA LEU A 9 -25.90 -13.07 -29.92
C LEU A 9 -25.62 -12.02 -28.82
N SER A 10 -26.57 -11.80 -27.89
CA SER A 10 -26.37 -10.92 -26.73
C SER A 10 -25.46 -11.51 -25.65
N LEU A 11 -25.25 -12.84 -25.62
CA LEU A 11 -24.39 -13.48 -24.61
C LEU A 11 -22.88 -13.34 -24.91
N LEU A 12 -22.50 -12.94 -26.13
CA LEU A 12 -21.10 -12.84 -26.57
C LEU A 12 -20.45 -11.47 -26.30
N ILE A 13 -21.20 -10.48 -25.79
CA ILE A 13 -20.66 -9.15 -25.42
C ILE A 13 -20.32 -9.09 -23.92
N GLY A 14 -20.44 -10.21 -23.20
CA GLY A 14 -19.91 -10.39 -21.84
C GLY A 14 -18.38 -10.50 -21.80
N ASN A 15 -17.64 -9.73 -22.61
CA ASN A 15 -16.22 -9.50 -22.42
C ASN A 15 -16.06 -8.77 -21.08
N VAL A 16 -16.03 -9.58 -20.02
CA VAL A 16 -15.38 -9.28 -18.76
C VAL A 16 -13.99 -8.80 -19.14
N PHE A 17 -13.81 -7.49 -19.19
CA PHE A 17 -12.50 -6.89 -19.02
C PHE A 17 -12.08 -7.29 -17.61
N ALA A 18 -11.36 -8.41 -17.51
CA ALA A 18 -10.52 -8.67 -16.38
C ALA A 18 -9.49 -7.54 -16.40
N HIS A 19 -9.76 -6.45 -15.69
CA HIS A 19 -8.74 -5.51 -15.32
C HIS A 19 -7.69 -6.34 -14.57
N THR A 20 -6.58 -6.64 -15.24
CA THR A 20 -5.35 -7.01 -14.56
C THR A 20 -5.03 -5.82 -13.68
N ASN A 21 -5.40 -5.92 -12.40
CA ASN A 21 -5.03 -4.95 -11.38
C ASN A 21 -3.52 -5.10 -11.15
N GLU A 22 -2.72 -4.68 -12.12
CA GLU A 22 -1.30 -4.48 -11.98
C GLU A 22 -1.09 -3.18 -11.20
N HIS A 23 -1.45 -3.25 -9.91
CA HIS A 23 -1.24 -2.19 -8.96
C HIS A 23 -0.17 -2.64 -7.96
N ASP A 24 1.04 -2.93 -8.45
CA ASP A 24 2.25 -3.01 -7.62
C ASP A 24 2.64 -1.60 -7.17
N ASN A 25 1.73 -0.96 -6.44
CA ASN A 25 1.85 0.38 -5.93
C ASN A 25 2.58 0.29 -4.59
N LEU A 26 3.87 -0.02 -4.62
CA LEU A 26 4.68 -0.13 -3.39
C LEU A 26 5.35 1.18 -3.01
N GLY A 27 5.31 2.23 -3.83
CA GLY A 27 6.18 3.39 -3.70
C GLY A 27 7.42 3.27 -4.60
N GLU A 28 7.84 4.37 -5.22
CA GLU A 28 8.98 4.40 -6.15
C GLU A 28 10.28 3.93 -5.47
N GLN A 29 10.53 4.38 -4.22
CA GLN A 29 11.72 3.98 -3.48
C GLN A 29 11.69 2.51 -3.08
N ALA A 30 10.56 2.01 -2.59
CA ALA A 30 10.40 0.58 -2.30
C ALA A 30 10.60 -0.29 -3.55
N ASN A 31 10.09 0.14 -4.72
CA ASN A 31 10.30 -0.56 -5.99
C ASN A 31 11.78 -0.59 -6.39
N SER A 32 12.49 0.54 -6.27
CA SER A 32 13.94 0.61 -6.53
C SER A 32 14.74 -0.30 -5.59
N ILE A 33 14.41 -0.31 -4.30
CA ILE A 33 15.04 -1.16 -3.29
C ILE A 33 14.78 -2.64 -3.58
N LYS A 34 13.54 -3.01 -3.89
CA LYS A 34 13.14 -4.37 -4.28
C LYS A 34 13.99 -4.88 -5.45
N ALA A 35 14.20 -4.05 -6.48
CA ALA A 35 15.04 -4.40 -7.64
C ALA A 35 16.53 -4.60 -7.27
N SER A 36 17.03 -3.92 -6.23
CA SER A 36 18.40 -4.06 -5.75
C SER A 36 18.66 -5.31 -4.89
N GLY A 37 17.61 -6.06 -4.52
CA GLY A 37 17.70 -7.22 -3.64
C GLY A 37 17.94 -6.90 -2.16
N LYS A 38 17.95 -5.62 -1.77
CA LYS A 38 18.10 -5.21 -0.37
C LYS A 38 16.81 -5.43 0.41
N VAL A 39 16.94 -5.91 1.65
CA VAL A 39 15.83 -6.21 2.56
C VAL A 39 15.95 -5.35 3.82
N PHE A 40 14.89 -4.63 4.17
CA PHE A 40 14.83 -3.70 5.31
C PHE A 40 13.82 -4.10 6.39
N HIS A 41 13.00 -5.11 6.09
CA HIS A 41 11.98 -5.69 6.97
C HIS A 41 11.74 -7.14 6.52
N GLU A 42 10.94 -7.89 7.27
CA GLU A 42 10.59 -9.26 6.89
C GLU A 42 10.01 -9.39 5.48
N SER A 43 10.01 -10.62 4.96
CA SER A 43 9.44 -10.92 3.65
C SER A 43 7.97 -10.47 3.53
N ILE A 44 7.52 -10.24 2.29
CA ILE A 44 6.13 -9.81 2.00
C ILE A 44 5.11 -10.77 2.62
N SER A 45 5.38 -12.08 2.62
CA SER A 45 4.48 -13.08 3.20
C SER A 45 4.35 -12.94 4.72
N ILE A 46 5.44 -12.58 5.40
CA ILE A 46 5.44 -12.33 6.85
C ILE A 46 4.77 -11.00 7.14
N ILE A 47 5.12 -9.92 6.42
CA ILE A 47 4.52 -8.60 6.64
C ILE A 47 3.01 -8.66 6.43
N ARG A 48 2.50 -9.28 5.35
CA ARG A 48 1.04 -9.40 5.14
C ARG A 48 0.30 -10.07 6.29
N LYS A 49 0.93 -11.04 6.98
CA LYS A 49 0.32 -11.76 8.11
C LYS A 49 0.48 -11.03 9.44
N MET A 50 1.66 -10.45 9.67
CA MET A 50 2.08 -9.94 10.98
C MET A 50 2.14 -8.41 11.06
N HIS A 51 1.86 -7.69 9.96
CA HIS A 51 1.81 -6.23 9.90
C HIS A 51 1.08 -5.58 11.09
N PRO A 52 -0.17 -5.97 11.43
CA PRO A 52 -0.88 -5.34 12.55
C PRO A 52 -0.15 -5.58 13.89
N GLU A 53 0.40 -6.77 14.11
CA GLU A 53 1.11 -7.10 15.35
C GLU A 53 2.44 -6.34 15.46
N PHE A 54 3.20 -6.22 14.37
CA PHE A 54 4.43 -5.43 14.36
C PHE A 54 4.16 -3.96 14.68
N LEU A 55 3.12 -3.36 14.08
CA LEU A 55 2.75 -1.98 14.37
C LEU A 55 2.23 -1.81 15.80
N ARG A 56 1.37 -2.70 16.29
CA ARG A 56 0.83 -2.66 17.65
C ARG A 56 1.95 -2.78 18.69
N HIS A 57 2.85 -3.73 18.52
CA HIS A 57 3.99 -3.93 19.41
C HIS A 57 4.94 -2.73 19.38
N LYS A 58 5.24 -2.21 18.18
CA LYS A 58 6.07 -1.01 18.03
C LYS A 58 5.45 0.20 18.72
N ARG A 59 4.14 0.40 18.57
CA ARG A 59 3.38 1.46 19.22
C ARG A 59 3.48 1.34 20.74
N ASP A 60 3.24 0.16 21.29
CA ASP A 60 3.29 -0.07 22.75
C ASP A 60 4.71 0.17 23.30
N LYS A 61 5.75 -0.35 22.62
CA LYS A 61 7.16 -0.07 22.97
C LYS A 61 7.49 1.42 22.91
N THR A 62 7.02 2.11 21.88
CA THR A 62 7.33 3.53 21.69
C THR A 62 6.62 4.41 22.72
N LEU A 63 5.33 4.20 22.93
CA LEU A 63 4.49 5.09 23.74
C LEU A 63 4.52 4.75 25.22
N ARG A 64 4.54 3.46 25.59
CA ARG A 64 4.48 3.03 27.00
C ARG A 64 5.85 2.80 27.62
N GLN A 65 6.84 2.45 26.79
CA GLN A 65 8.18 2.08 27.26
C GLN A 65 9.27 3.05 26.80
N GLY A 66 8.93 4.04 25.95
CA GLY A 66 9.89 5.03 25.45
C GLY A 66 10.91 4.52 24.44
N VAL A 67 10.80 3.26 23.99
CA VAL A 67 11.78 2.62 23.09
C VAL A 67 11.54 3.06 21.64
N ARG A 68 12.52 3.76 21.05
CA ARG A 68 12.46 4.26 19.67
C ARG A 68 13.57 3.63 18.84
N THR A 69 13.20 2.77 17.88
CA THR A 69 14.13 2.18 16.91
C THR A 69 13.69 2.46 15.48
N ASN A 70 14.59 2.28 14.51
CA ASN A 70 14.26 2.48 13.09
C ASN A 70 13.47 1.28 12.53
N GLU A 71 13.73 0.05 12.98
CA GLU A 71 13.02 -1.13 12.48
C GLU A 71 11.52 -1.04 12.78
N TYR A 72 10.70 -1.43 11.81
CA TYR A 72 9.23 -1.41 11.89
C TYR A 72 8.65 -0.05 12.29
N SER A 73 9.41 1.04 12.12
CA SER A 73 8.89 2.38 12.39
C SER A 73 7.91 2.80 11.31
N LEU A 74 6.76 3.35 11.72
CA LEU A 74 5.77 3.88 10.78
C LEU A 74 6.37 4.92 9.83
N LYS A 75 7.29 5.76 10.35
CA LYS A 75 8.07 6.72 9.56
C LYS A 75 8.90 6.03 8.47
N GLY A 76 9.61 4.96 8.79
CA GLY A 76 10.44 4.22 7.83
C GLY A 76 9.59 3.63 6.71
N CYS A 77 8.45 3.02 7.06
CA CYS A 77 7.51 2.49 6.07
C CYS A 77 7.01 3.59 5.12
N VAL A 78 6.51 4.72 5.65
CA VAL A 78 6.02 5.84 4.82
C VAL A 78 7.12 6.43 3.94
N SER A 79 8.37 6.49 4.43
CA SER A 79 9.48 7.07 3.66
C SER A 79 9.75 6.29 2.38
N CYS A 80 9.74 4.95 2.44
CA CYS A 80 9.99 4.10 1.27
C CYS A 80 8.73 3.84 0.43
N HIS A 81 7.55 3.75 1.06
CA HIS A 81 6.32 3.32 0.40
C HIS A 81 5.45 4.45 -0.19
N ALA A 82 5.76 5.72 0.11
CA ALA A 82 5.04 6.83 -0.51
C ALA A 82 5.43 7.00 -1.99
N ASN A 83 4.45 7.11 -2.88
CA ASN A 83 4.71 7.46 -4.28
C ASN A 83 4.92 8.96 -4.44
N LYS A 84 5.73 9.31 -5.45
CA LYS A 84 6.02 10.69 -5.80
C LYS A 84 5.31 11.07 -7.10
N ASN A 85 4.61 12.19 -7.09
CA ASN A 85 4.18 12.87 -8.31
C ASN A 85 5.39 13.54 -8.94
N LYS A 86 5.81 13.05 -10.10
CA LYS A 86 6.99 13.54 -10.82
C LYS A 86 6.80 14.92 -11.44
N THR A 87 5.57 15.25 -11.85
CA THR A 87 5.24 16.53 -12.48
C THR A 87 5.40 17.70 -11.51
N ILE A 88 4.90 17.57 -10.28
CA ILE A 88 4.97 18.63 -9.26
C ILE A 88 6.04 18.39 -8.20
N ASN A 89 6.82 17.30 -8.34
CA ASN A 89 7.89 16.92 -7.42
C ASN A 89 7.45 16.73 -5.95
N GLN A 90 6.22 16.27 -5.70
CA GLN A 90 5.66 16.08 -4.35
C GLN A 90 5.18 14.66 -4.10
N TYR A 91 5.26 14.19 -2.85
CA TYR A 91 4.71 12.89 -2.46
C TYR A 91 3.18 12.90 -2.39
N TYR A 92 2.57 11.81 -2.84
CA TYR A 92 1.19 11.47 -2.52
C TYR A 92 1.09 11.07 -1.05
N SER A 93 -0.07 11.34 -0.47
CA SER A 93 -0.43 10.85 0.86
C SER A 93 -0.59 9.34 0.79
N VAL A 94 0.05 8.56 1.66
CA VAL A 94 -0.04 7.07 1.61
C VAL A 94 -1.45 6.51 1.84
N ASN A 95 -2.35 7.32 2.43
CA ASN A 95 -3.77 7.00 2.64
C ASN A 95 -4.70 7.56 1.54
N LYS A 96 -4.14 8.13 0.46
CA LYS A 96 -4.94 8.52 -0.71
C LYS A 96 -5.33 7.25 -1.48
N LYS A 97 -6.49 7.29 -2.14
CA LYS A 97 -6.90 6.26 -3.11
C LYS A 97 -5.77 5.95 -4.11
N ASP A 98 -5.67 4.70 -4.53
CA ASP A 98 -4.68 4.19 -5.47
C ASP A 98 -3.26 4.32 -4.90
N GLN A 99 -3.08 4.13 -3.59
CA GLN A 99 -1.79 4.09 -2.90
C GLN A 99 -1.73 2.84 -2.03
N PHE A 100 -0.53 2.26 -1.89
CA PHE A 100 -0.29 0.99 -1.19
C PHE A 100 -1.18 0.76 0.05
N CYS A 101 -1.10 1.70 1.01
CA CYS A 101 -1.76 1.54 2.29
C CYS A 101 -3.27 1.63 2.16
N SER A 102 -3.79 2.55 1.34
CA SER A 102 -5.22 2.69 1.09
C SER A 102 -5.78 1.43 0.44
N ASP A 103 -5.16 0.96 -0.64
CA ASP A 103 -5.68 -0.15 -1.44
C ASP A 103 -5.66 -1.46 -0.65
N CYS A 104 -4.59 -1.71 0.11
CA CYS A 104 -4.51 -2.88 0.97
C CYS A 104 -5.57 -2.85 2.08
N HIS A 105 -5.79 -1.70 2.72
CA HIS A 105 -6.77 -1.52 3.78
C HIS A 105 -8.22 -1.60 3.29
N GLU A 106 -8.48 -1.08 2.09
CA GLU A 106 -9.75 -1.24 1.39
C GLU A 106 -10.02 -2.73 1.12
N GLN A 107 -9.03 -3.44 0.59
CA GLN A 107 -9.16 -4.87 0.26
C GLN A 107 -9.45 -5.74 1.49
N VAL A 108 -8.83 -5.46 2.64
CA VAL A 108 -9.02 -6.27 3.86
C VAL A 108 -10.13 -5.73 4.77
N GLY A 109 -10.81 -4.65 4.38
CA GLY A 109 -11.94 -4.08 5.13
C GLY A 109 -11.53 -3.44 6.47
N VAL A 110 -10.33 -2.86 6.56
CA VAL A 110 -9.81 -2.26 7.80
C VAL A 110 -9.55 -0.77 7.62
N SER A 111 -10.03 0.07 8.54
CA SER A 111 -9.76 1.50 8.52
C SER A 111 -8.29 1.83 8.73
N LEU A 112 -7.77 2.82 8.01
CA LEU A 112 -6.39 3.31 8.14
C LEU A 112 -6.32 4.52 9.10
N ASP A 113 -6.70 4.29 10.35
CA ASP A 113 -6.87 5.32 11.39
C ASP A 113 -5.55 5.91 11.92
N CYS A 114 -4.44 5.19 11.74
CA CYS A 114 -3.10 5.57 12.19
C CYS A 114 -2.74 6.98 11.70
N PHE A 115 -3.19 7.33 10.49
CA PHE A 115 -2.90 8.61 9.85
C PHE A 115 -3.86 9.75 10.21
N SER A 116 -4.81 9.52 11.12
CA SER A 116 -5.57 10.62 11.75
C SER A 116 -4.65 11.56 12.54
N CYS A 117 -3.59 11.02 13.14
CA CYS A 117 -2.58 11.77 13.89
C CYS A 117 -1.18 11.70 13.26
N HIS A 118 -0.84 10.62 12.54
CA HIS A 118 0.48 10.47 11.93
C HIS A 118 0.58 11.11 10.55
N ARG A 119 1.78 11.61 10.22
CA ARG A 119 2.10 12.14 8.89
C ARG A 119 1.93 11.05 7.83
N THR A 120 1.30 11.43 6.72
CA THR A 120 1.01 10.55 5.58
C THR A 120 2.00 10.68 4.43
N LYS A 121 2.99 11.58 4.57
CA LYS A 121 4.04 11.82 3.58
C LYS A 121 5.41 11.77 4.28
N PRO A 122 6.49 11.44 3.55
CA PRO A 122 7.85 11.57 4.05
C PRO A 122 8.12 12.99 4.55
N LYS A 123 9.03 13.15 5.50
CA LYS A 123 9.47 14.49 5.91
C LYS A 123 10.39 15.03 4.81
N GLU A 124 10.30 16.32 4.52
CA GLU A 124 11.29 16.97 3.65
C GLU A 124 12.70 16.73 4.20
N GLY A 125 13.61 16.26 3.32
CA GLY A 125 14.98 15.90 3.69
C GLY A 125 15.14 14.59 4.48
N SER A 126 14.12 13.73 4.59
CA SER A 126 14.30 12.38 5.14
C SER A 126 14.72 11.39 4.06
N LEU A 127 16.01 11.40 3.71
CA LEU A 127 16.72 10.28 3.08
C LEU A 127 18.05 10.11 3.82
#